data_AF-A0A502ZFH5-F1
#
_entry.id   AF-A0A502ZFH5-F1
#
_cell.length_a   1.000
_cell.length_b   1.000
_cell.length_c   1.000
_cell.angle_alpha   90.00
_cell.angle_beta   90.00
_cell.angle_gamma   90.00
#
_symmetry.space_group_name_H-M   'P 1'
#
loop_
_entity.id
_entity.type
_entity.pdbx_description
1 polymer ?
#
loop_
_entity_poly.entity_id
_entity_poly.type
_entity_poly.pdbx_seq_one_letter_code
_entity_poly.pdbx_strand_id
1 'polypeptide(L)'
;MGRLVQIAGVIAGLAGVVLQFCITIPASMEAGRSLLGSIVFYFSFFTILTNIGAVLVHVSLLSPAGYAWFPAFAGPRARTGVGVAISLGFIVYATVLARLWQPQGLFLLCDILLHYVTPVLFVLWWLVAGADGRRTWSDIPWWMIYPLAYLAYALIRAPFAGEVPYPFLDVAKNGAASVAVSALAITALFIGLSVLAVLLDHGIGRLRGKPATRR
;
A
#
# COMPACT_ATOMS: atom_id res chain seq x y z
N MET A 1 -15.51 15.24 -9.01
CA MET A 1 -14.45 14.30 -9.48
C MET A 1 -13.89 13.44 -8.35
N GLY A 2 -13.36 14.01 -7.25
CA GLY A 2 -12.75 13.23 -6.16
C GLY A 2 -13.61 12.11 -5.58
N ARG A 3 -14.90 12.35 -5.32
CA ARG A 3 -15.81 11.33 -4.76
C ARG A 3 -16.00 10.10 -5.67
N LEU A 4 -16.01 10.28 -6.99
CA LEU A 4 -16.15 9.16 -7.93
C LEU A 4 -14.89 8.29 -7.94
N VAL A 5 -13.71 8.92 -7.99
CA VAL A 5 -12.41 8.20 -7.91
C VAL A 5 -12.29 7.44 -6.60
N GLN A 6 -12.76 8.05 -5.50
CA GLN A 6 -12.80 7.43 -4.18
C GLN A 6 -13.69 6.18 -4.13
N ILE A 7 -14.92 6.27 -4.65
CA ILE A 7 -15.85 5.13 -4.71
C ILE A 7 -15.27 4.02 -5.58
N ALA A 8 -14.70 4.36 -6.74
CA ALA A 8 -14.02 3.40 -7.60
C ALA A 8 -12.85 2.72 -6.87
N GLY A 9 -12.05 3.49 -6.11
CA GLY A 9 -10.96 2.95 -5.30
C GLY A 9 -11.44 2.00 -4.21
N VAL A 10 -12.56 2.28 -3.55
CA VAL A 10 -13.19 1.35 -2.58
C VAL A 10 -13.61 0.06 -3.27
N ILE A 11 -14.33 0.16 -4.39
CA ILE A 11 -14.82 -1.02 -5.12
C ILE A 11 -13.65 -1.88 -5.60
N ALA A 12 -12.67 -1.28 -6.27
CA ALA A 12 -11.51 -2.00 -6.81
C ALA A 12 -10.67 -2.64 -5.69
N GLY A 13 -10.39 -1.88 -4.62
CA GLY A 13 -9.60 -2.37 -3.49
C GLY A 13 -10.30 -3.47 -2.72
N LEU A 14 -11.59 -3.31 -2.39
CA LEU A 14 -12.38 -4.35 -1.72
C LEU A 14 -12.52 -5.59 -2.59
N ALA A 15 -12.87 -5.43 -3.86
CA ALA A 15 -12.98 -6.55 -4.78
C ALA A 15 -11.65 -7.32 -4.88
N GLY A 16 -10.53 -6.62 -5.05
CA GLY A 16 -9.20 -7.23 -5.11
C GLY A 16 -8.83 -7.97 -3.81
N VAL A 17 -9.01 -7.33 -2.65
CA VAL A 17 -8.66 -7.91 -1.35
C VAL A 17 -9.52 -9.15 -1.07
N VAL A 18 -10.85 -9.02 -1.19
CA VAL A 18 -11.78 -10.11 -0.90
C VAL A 18 -11.61 -11.25 -1.89
N LEU A 19 -11.52 -10.98 -3.19
CA LEU A 19 -11.30 -12.02 -4.20
C LEU A 19 -9.98 -12.74 -3.97
N GLN A 20 -8.88 -12.00 -3.73
CA GLN A 20 -7.58 -12.60 -3.44
C GLN A 20 -7.65 -13.48 -2.19
N PHE A 21 -8.38 -13.07 -1.14
CA PHE A 21 -8.57 -13.89 0.06
C PHE A 21 -9.31 -15.19 -0.29
N CYS A 22 -10.45 -15.08 -0.98
CA CYS A 22 -11.28 -16.22 -1.36
C CYS A 22 -10.54 -17.26 -2.20
N ILE A 23 -9.59 -16.86 -3.06
CA ILE A 23 -8.82 -17.79 -3.90
C ILE A 23 -7.49 -18.24 -3.25
N THR A 24 -6.86 -17.40 -2.41
CA THR A 24 -5.57 -17.71 -1.79
C THR A 24 -5.73 -18.73 -0.67
N ILE A 25 -6.78 -18.63 0.15
CA ILE A 25 -7.01 -19.56 1.27
C ILE A 25 -7.11 -21.02 0.78
N PRO A 26 -7.99 -21.38 -0.17
CA PRO A 26 -8.08 -22.76 -0.64
C PRO A 26 -6.78 -23.20 -1.34
N ALA A 27 -6.22 -22.39 -2.24
CA ALA A 27 -4.98 -22.75 -2.95
C ALA A 27 -3.79 -22.97 -1.99
N SER A 28 -3.70 -22.17 -0.92
CA SER A 28 -2.68 -22.31 0.11
C SER A 28 -2.89 -23.58 0.96
N MET A 29 -4.14 -23.94 1.23
CA MET A 29 -4.46 -25.18 1.95
C MET A 29 -4.20 -26.42 1.10
N GLU A 30 -4.52 -26.37 -0.19
CA GLU A 30 -4.16 -27.42 -1.17
C GLU A 30 -2.64 -27.61 -1.26
N ALA A 31 -1.87 -26.53 -1.12
CA ALA A 31 -0.41 -26.56 -1.00
C ALA A 31 0.10 -27.07 0.36
N GLY A 32 -0.78 -27.55 1.25
CA GLY A 32 -0.43 -28.20 2.51
C GLY A 32 -0.39 -27.30 3.74
N ARG A 33 -0.73 -26.00 3.64
CA ARG A 33 -0.85 -25.13 4.82
C ARG A 33 -2.15 -25.42 5.58
N SER A 34 -2.12 -25.26 6.91
CA SER A 34 -3.36 -25.23 7.70
C SER A 34 -4.21 -24.00 7.35
N LEU A 35 -5.48 -23.98 7.77
CA LEU A 35 -6.35 -22.80 7.61
C LEU A 35 -5.71 -21.56 8.26
N LEU A 36 -5.26 -21.68 9.52
CA LEU A 36 -4.59 -20.59 10.22
C LEU A 36 -3.30 -20.17 9.51
N GLY A 37 -2.50 -21.14 9.06
CA GLY A 37 -1.28 -20.87 8.30
C GLY A 37 -1.56 -20.11 7.00
N SER A 38 -2.66 -20.44 6.32
CA SER A 38 -3.09 -19.78 5.07
C SER A 38 -3.59 -18.35 5.31
N ILE A 39 -4.31 -18.11 6.42
CA ILE A 39 -4.70 -16.76 6.84
C ILE A 39 -3.45 -15.92 7.12
N VAL A 40 -2.50 -16.46 7.90
CA VAL A 40 -1.24 -15.78 8.20
C VAL A 40 -0.46 -15.50 6.91
N PHE A 41 -0.36 -16.47 5.99
CA PHE A 41 0.29 -16.31 4.69
C PHE A 41 -0.31 -15.16 3.89
N TYR A 42 -1.64 -15.10 3.76
CA TYR A 42 -2.33 -14.02 3.05
C TYR A 42 -2.02 -12.64 3.64
N PHE A 43 -2.06 -12.50 4.97
CA PHE A 43 -1.76 -11.23 5.63
C PHE A 43 -0.27 -10.92 5.75
N SER A 44 0.61 -11.82 5.28
CA SER A 44 2.06 -11.59 5.28
C SER A 44 2.52 -10.67 4.14
N PHE A 45 1.64 -10.30 3.20
CA PHE A 45 2.00 -9.48 2.05
C PHE A 45 1.73 -7.98 2.29
N PHE A 46 2.77 -7.15 2.11
CA PHE A 46 2.67 -5.68 2.18
C PHE A 46 1.58 -5.12 1.26
N THR A 47 1.44 -5.67 0.04
CA THR A 47 0.40 -5.25 -0.92
C THR A 47 -1.00 -5.40 -0.33
N ILE A 48 -1.28 -6.52 0.35
CA ILE A 48 -2.59 -6.79 0.95
C ILE A 48 -2.87 -5.81 2.08
N LEU A 49 -1.93 -5.69 3.03
CA LEU A 49 -2.06 -4.78 4.16
C LEU A 49 -2.26 -3.32 3.72
N THR A 50 -1.52 -2.90 2.70
CA THR A 50 -1.58 -1.52 2.17
C THR A 50 -2.88 -1.27 1.41
N ASN A 51 -3.37 -2.23 0.62
CA ASN A 51 -4.66 -2.10 -0.07
C ASN A 51 -5.83 -2.04 0.93
N ILE A 52 -5.78 -2.81 2.02
CA ILE A 52 -6.73 -2.69 3.13
C ILE A 52 -6.66 -1.26 3.71
N GLY A 53 -5.46 -0.75 4.00
CA GLY A 53 -5.29 0.63 4.47
C GLY A 53 -5.89 1.68 3.51
N ALA A 54 -5.70 1.50 2.21
CA ALA A 54 -6.26 2.39 1.18
C ALA A 54 -7.80 2.37 1.17
N VAL A 55 -8.40 1.19 1.25
CA VAL A 55 -9.85 1.04 1.40
C VAL A 55 -10.35 1.72 2.67
N LEU A 56 -9.69 1.49 3.81
CA LEU A 56 -10.07 2.09 5.09
C LEU A 56 -10.03 3.62 5.04
N VAL A 57 -9.00 4.20 4.42
CA VAL A 57 -8.94 5.64 4.16
C VAL A 57 -10.15 6.09 3.36
N HIS A 58 -10.43 5.48 2.20
CA HIS A 58 -11.56 5.93 1.37
C HIS A 58 -12.92 5.76 2.07
N VAL A 59 -13.14 4.64 2.76
CA VAL A 59 -14.39 4.38 3.50
C VAL A 59 -14.58 5.38 4.65
N SER A 60 -13.52 5.68 5.41
CA SER A 60 -13.58 6.65 6.51
C SER A 60 -14.03 8.04 6.05
N LEU A 61 -13.70 8.40 4.81
CA LEU A 61 -13.98 9.69 4.19
C LEU A 61 -15.29 9.73 3.39
N LEU A 62 -15.92 8.58 3.13
CA LEU A 62 -17.25 8.49 2.54
C LEU A 62 -18.37 8.45 3.59
N SER A 63 -18.03 8.21 4.87
CA SER A 63 -19.01 8.10 5.95
C SER A 63 -19.82 9.40 6.11
N PRO A 64 -21.17 9.34 5.99
CA PRO A 64 -22.05 10.50 6.18
C PRO A 64 -21.96 11.12 7.58
N ALA A 65 -21.53 10.34 8.57
CA ALA A 65 -21.39 10.78 9.96
C ALA A 65 -20.06 11.49 10.26
N GLY A 66 -19.19 11.70 9.26
CA GLY A 66 -17.91 12.38 9.41
C GLY A 66 -16.90 11.57 10.22
N TYR A 67 -15.97 10.90 9.54
CA TYR A 67 -14.87 10.12 10.15
C TYR A 67 -15.26 9.02 11.16
N ALA A 68 -16.55 8.75 11.34
CA ALA A 68 -17.07 7.82 12.34
C ALA A 68 -16.57 6.37 12.11
N TRP A 69 -16.29 6.01 10.86
CA TRP A 69 -15.75 4.70 10.51
C TRP A 69 -14.22 4.82 10.37
N PHE A 70 -13.49 4.11 11.23
CA PHE A 70 -12.01 4.05 11.21
C PHE A 70 -11.31 5.42 11.31
N PRO A 71 -11.55 6.20 12.39
CA PRO A 71 -11.02 7.56 12.54
C PRO A 71 -9.49 7.67 12.50
N ALA A 72 -8.77 6.59 12.81
CA ALA A 72 -7.31 6.55 12.66
C ALA A 72 -6.85 6.72 11.19
N PHE A 73 -7.65 6.28 10.22
CA PHE A 73 -7.35 6.36 8.78
C PHE A 73 -7.92 7.62 8.11
N ALA A 74 -8.83 8.29 8.79
CA ALA A 74 -9.41 9.54 8.37
C ALA A 74 -8.42 10.72 8.37
N GLY A 75 -7.41 10.67 9.22
CA GLY A 75 -6.46 11.78 9.42
C GLY A 75 -5.65 12.12 8.15
N PRO A 76 -5.47 13.41 7.81
CA PRO A 76 -4.72 13.82 6.62
C PRO A 76 -3.29 13.22 6.52
N ARG A 77 -2.59 13.09 7.65
CA ARG A 77 -1.28 12.40 7.72
C ARG A 77 -1.37 10.94 7.28
N ALA A 78 -2.39 10.21 7.72
CA ALA A 78 -2.59 8.80 7.38
C ALA A 78 -2.86 8.63 5.88
N ARG A 79 -3.68 9.52 5.29
CA ARG A 79 -3.99 9.52 3.84
C ARG A 79 -2.71 9.58 3.00
N THR A 80 -1.82 10.54 3.30
CA THR A 80 -0.56 10.68 2.58
C THR A 80 0.37 9.51 2.85
N GLY A 81 0.48 9.04 4.10
CA GLY A 81 1.32 7.88 4.43
C GLY A 81 0.91 6.60 3.70
N VAL A 82 -0.40 6.32 3.62
CA VAL A 82 -0.95 5.22 2.82
C VAL A 82 -0.68 5.45 1.32
N GLY A 83 -0.79 6.69 0.84
CA GLY A 83 -0.45 7.05 -0.54
C GLY A 83 1.01 6.77 -0.91
N VAL A 84 1.94 7.06 0.00
CA VAL A 84 3.36 6.74 -0.16
C VAL A 84 3.56 5.22 -0.16
N ALA A 85 2.96 4.50 0.80
CA ALA A 85 3.08 3.05 0.91
C ALA A 85 2.52 2.32 -0.32
N ILE A 86 1.34 2.73 -0.81
CA ILE A 86 0.73 2.08 -1.98
C ILE A 86 1.52 2.38 -3.26
N SER A 87 2.13 3.56 -3.35
CA SER A 87 3.06 3.93 -4.43
C SER A 87 4.33 3.09 -4.38
N LEU A 88 4.90 2.84 -3.18
CA LEU A 88 6.04 1.95 -3.02
C LEU A 88 5.69 0.54 -3.53
N GLY A 89 4.56 -0.02 -3.11
CA GLY A 89 4.09 -1.34 -3.53
C GLY A 89 3.94 -1.43 -5.06
N PHE A 90 3.30 -0.42 -5.68
CA PHE A 90 3.17 -0.32 -7.14
C PHE A 90 4.54 -0.35 -7.84
N ILE A 91 5.47 0.51 -7.41
CA ILE A 91 6.79 0.63 -8.06
C ILE A 91 7.58 -0.66 -7.90
N VAL A 92 7.68 -1.21 -6.68
CA VAL A 92 8.42 -2.45 -6.42
C VAL A 92 7.81 -3.60 -7.20
N TYR A 93 6.48 -3.68 -7.27
CA TYR A 93 5.83 -4.71 -8.07
C TYR A 93 6.18 -4.58 -9.55
N ALA A 94 5.90 -3.42 -10.15
CA ALA A 94 6.09 -3.20 -11.59
C ALA A 94 7.56 -3.35 -12.03
N THR A 95 8.51 -3.01 -11.17
CA THR A 95 9.95 -3.00 -11.52
C THR A 95 10.71 -4.24 -11.08
N VAL A 96 10.26 -4.95 -10.03
CA VAL A 96 10.98 -6.09 -9.46
C VAL A 96 10.17 -7.37 -9.56
N LEU A 97 8.91 -7.37 -9.12
CA LEU A 97 8.15 -8.60 -8.89
C LEU A 97 7.36 -9.08 -10.10
N ALA A 98 6.87 -8.18 -10.96
CA ALA A 98 5.99 -8.52 -12.08
C ALA A 98 6.63 -9.52 -13.08
N ARG A 99 7.96 -9.49 -13.23
CA ARG A 99 8.67 -10.47 -14.08
C ARG A 99 8.83 -11.86 -13.45
N LEU A 100 8.64 -11.95 -12.13
CA LEU A 100 8.83 -13.18 -11.35
C LEU A 100 7.51 -13.94 -11.13
N TRP A 101 6.39 -13.31 -11.45
CA TRP A 101 5.05 -13.81 -11.19
C TRP A 101 4.22 -13.78 -12.47
N GLN A 102 3.67 -14.92 -12.87
CA GLN A 102 2.90 -15.08 -14.12
C GLN A 102 1.47 -15.54 -13.81
N PRO A 103 0.67 -14.73 -13.10
CA PRO A 103 -0.65 -15.15 -12.64
C PRO A 103 -1.59 -15.38 -13.83
N GLN A 104 -2.53 -16.31 -13.67
CA GLN A 104 -3.54 -16.66 -14.66
C GLN A 104 -4.94 -16.64 -14.03
N GLY A 105 -5.97 -16.52 -14.86
CA GLY A 105 -7.37 -16.55 -14.42
C GLY A 105 -7.68 -15.51 -13.35
N LEU A 106 -8.33 -15.92 -12.25
CA LEU A 106 -8.70 -15.00 -11.17
C LEU A 106 -7.50 -14.39 -10.44
N PHE A 107 -6.36 -15.08 -10.36
CA PHE A 107 -5.14 -14.50 -9.80
C PHE A 107 -4.63 -13.32 -10.64
N LEU A 108 -4.77 -13.36 -11.97
CA LEU A 108 -4.38 -12.26 -12.83
C LEU A 108 -5.28 -11.04 -12.61
N LEU A 109 -6.59 -11.27 -12.45
CA LEU A 109 -7.53 -10.20 -12.13
C LEU A 109 -7.17 -9.55 -10.78
N CYS A 110 -6.92 -10.33 -9.74
CA CYS A 110 -6.50 -9.80 -8.44
C CYS A 110 -5.18 -9.04 -8.54
N ASP A 111 -4.21 -9.56 -9.29
CA ASP A 111 -2.93 -8.93 -9.51
C ASP A 111 -3.10 -7.53 -10.12
N ILE A 112 -3.89 -7.42 -11.19
CA ILE A 112 -4.22 -6.16 -11.84
C ILE A 112 -4.92 -5.19 -10.86
N LEU A 113 -5.91 -5.67 -10.12
CA LEU A 113 -6.67 -4.85 -9.18
C LEU A 113 -5.80 -4.29 -8.03
N LEU A 114 -4.95 -5.14 -7.44
CA LEU A 114 -4.20 -4.82 -6.23
C LEU A 114 -2.86 -4.13 -6.50
N HIS A 115 -2.20 -4.43 -7.62
CA HIS A 115 -0.90 -3.87 -7.96
C HIS A 115 -0.96 -2.68 -8.92
N TYR A 116 -2.06 -2.49 -9.66
CA TYR A 116 -2.18 -1.39 -10.63
C TYR A 116 -3.41 -0.51 -10.40
N VAL A 117 -4.62 -1.07 -10.46
CA VAL A 117 -5.86 -0.27 -10.45
C VAL A 117 -6.03 0.49 -9.14
N THR A 118 -5.99 -0.21 -8.00
CA THR A 118 -6.20 0.42 -6.68
C THR A 118 -5.10 1.44 -6.35
N PRO A 119 -3.80 1.14 -6.55
CA PRO A 119 -2.74 2.14 -6.40
C PRO A 119 -2.94 3.40 -7.23
N VAL A 120 -3.25 3.26 -8.53
CA VAL A 120 -3.45 4.41 -9.42
C VAL A 120 -4.66 5.23 -8.97
N LEU A 121 -5.79 4.59 -8.66
CA LEU A 121 -6.98 5.29 -8.18
C LEU A 121 -6.71 6.03 -6.87
N PHE A 122 -5.98 5.41 -5.93
CA PHE A 122 -5.66 6.04 -4.65
C PHE A 122 -4.76 7.28 -4.83
N VAL A 123 -3.71 7.19 -5.63
CA VAL A 123 -2.80 8.31 -5.90
C VAL A 123 -3.52 9.43 -6.63
N LEU A 124 -4.31 9.12 -7.66
CA LEU A 124 -5.11 10.10 -8.38
C LEU A 124 -6.11 10.80 -7.46
N TRP A 125 -6.83 10.03 -6.64
CA TRP A 125 -7.72 10.59 -5.63
C TRP A 125 -6.98 11.50 -4.65
N TRP A 126 -5.81 11.09 -4.18
CA TRP A 126 -5.03 11.87 -3.23
C TRP A 126 -4.62 13.21 -3.83
N LEU A 127 -4.13 13.23 -5.08
CA LEU A 127 -3.76 14.45 -5.79
C LEU A 127 -4.95 15.41 -5.99
N VAL A 128 -6.14 14.89 -6.32
CA VAL A 128 -7.29 15.74 -6.65
C VAL A 128 -8.15 16.12 -5.45
N ALA A 129 -8.09 15.38 -4.33
CA ALA A 129 -8.99 15.57 -3.20
C ALA A 129 -8.39 15.23 -1.83
N GLY A 130 -7.44 14.29 -1.74
CA GLY A 130 -6.88 13.83 -0.47
C GLY A 130 -5.82 14.76 0.15
N ALA A 131 -5.05 15.47 -0.68
CA ALA A 131 -4.03 16.44 -0.26
C ALA A 131 -4.66 17.73 0.28
N ASP A 132 -4.10 18.27 1.35
CA ASP A 132 -4.60 19.45 2.09
C ASP A 132 -3.55 20.57 2.22
N GLY A 133 -2.33 20.37 1.74
CA GLY A 133 -1.28 21.39 1.73
C GLY A 133 -0.60 21.62 3.08
N ARG A 134 -0.78 20.71 4.03
CA ARG A 134 -0.33 20.84 5.42
C ARG A 134 0.68 19.77 5.84
N ARG A 135 1.15 18.91 4.93
CA ARG A 135 2.18 17.90 5.27
C ARG A 135 3.49 18.56 5.64
N THR A 136 4.24 17.96 6.55
CA THR A 136 5.54 18.47 6.99
C THR A 136 6.61 17.40 6.90
N TRP A 137 7.88 17.80 6.86
CA TRP A 137 9.02 16.87 6.89
C TRP A 137 9.01 15.97 8.13
N SER A 138 8.43 16.45 9.24
CA SER A 138 8.24 15.67 10.47
C SER A 138 7.21 14.54 10.34
N ASP A 139 6.42 14.48 9.26
CA ASP A 139 5.52 13.35 8.99
C ASP A 139 6.30 12.12 8.45
N ILE A 140 7.48 12.31 7.84
CA ILE A 140 8.26 11.23 7.21
C ILE A 140 8.66 10.13 8.21
N PRO A 141 9.24 10.45 9.39
CA PRO A 141 9.54 9.41 10.38
C PRO A 141 8.30 8.63 10.84
N TRP A 142 7.14 9.29 10.92
CA TRP A 142 5.89 8.61 11.26
C TRP A 142 5.44 7.63 10.17
N TRP A 143 5.57 8.00 8.89
CA TRP A 143 5.26 7.08 7.79
C TRP A 143 6.23 5.92 7.70
N MET A 144 7.49 6.12 8.06
CA MET A 144 8.52 5.07 8.09
C MET A 144 8.24 3.95 9.09
N ILE A 145 7.43 4.20 10.13
CA ILE A 145 7.06 3.17 11.11
C ILE A 145 6.42 1.97 10.41
N TYR A 146 5.54 2.21 9.44
CA TYR A 146 4.81 1.14 8.76
C TYR A 146 5.72 0.18 7.96
N PRO A 147 6.52 0.63 6.97
CA PRO A 147 7.39 -0.27 6.21
C PRO A 147 8.49 -0.91 7.08
N LEU A 148 9.01 -0.22 8.11
CA LEU A 148 10.00 -0.80 9.01
C LEU A 148 9.41 -1.89 9.91
N ALA A 149 8.20 -1.66 10.46
CA ALA A 149 7.49 -2.68 11.22
C ALA A 149 7.16 -3.89 10.35
N TYR A 150 6.74 -3.67 9.10
CA TYR A 150 6.52 -4.75 8.15
C TYR A 150 7.81 -5.54 7.84
N LEU A 151 8.92 -4.84 7.58
CA LEU A 151 10.21 -5.49 7.33
C LEU A 151 10.65 -6.35 8.52
N ALA A 152 10.56 -5.79 9.73
CA ALA A 152 10.87 -6.52 10.95
C ALA A 152 9.98 -7.77 11.08
N TYR A 153 8.67 -7.64 10.88
CA TYR A 153 7.74 -8.76 10.87
C TYR A 153 8.12 -9.83 9.85
N ALA A 154 8.39 -9.45 8.59
CA ALA A 154 8.69 -10.38 7.52
C ALA A 154 9.97 -11.18 7.80
N LEU A 155 11.00 -10.54 8.33
CA LEU A 155 12.27 -11.19 8.67
C LEU A 155 12.17 -12.05 9.93
N ILE A 156 11.45 -11.59 10.96
CA ILE A 156 11.23 -12.36 12.19
C ILE A 156 10.39 -13.61 11.91
N ARG A 157 9.36 -13.49 11.05
CA ARG A 157 8.48 -14.62 10.67
C ARG A 157 9.23 -15.69 9.88
N ALA A 158 10.17 -15.29 9.02
CA ALA A 158 10.82 -16.17 8.04
C ALA A 158 11.33 -17.51 8.61
N PRO A 159 12.13 -17.56 9.70
CA PRO A 159 12.64 -18.82 10.25
C PRO A 159 11.55 -19.73 10.84
N PHE A 160 10.45 -19.16 11.34
CA PHE A 160 9.34 -19.96 11.91
C PHE A 160 8.40 -20.49 10.83
N ALA A 161 8.18 -19.70 9.78
CA ALA A 161 7.28 -20.07 8.68
C ALA A 161 7.97 -20.89 7.58
N GLY A 162 9.31 -20.89 7.54
CA GLY A 162 10.09 -21.54 6.48
C GLY A 162 9.99 -20.85 5.12
N GLU A 163 9.47 -19.61 5.07
CA GLU A 163 9.21 -18.88 3.83
C GLU A 163 9.22 -17.36 4.06
N VAL A 164 9.48 -16.61 2.99
CA VAL A 164 9.37 -15.15 2.95
C VAL A 164 8.32 -14.69 1.93
N PRO A 165 7.63 -13.57 2.15
CA PRO A 165 6.66 -13.04 1.18
C PRO A 165 7.31 -12.58 -0.13
N TYR A 166 8.58 -12.16 -0.07
CA TYR A 166 9.30 -11.60 -1.21
C TYR A 166 10.67 -12.25 -1.37
N PRO A 167 11.04 -12.73 -2.58
CA PRO A 167 12.31 -13.41 -2.81
C PRO A 167 13.55 -12.59 -2.45
N PHE A 168 13.50 -11.26 -2.57
CA PHE A 168 14.62 -10.37 -2.22
C PHE A 168 14.84 -10.24 -0.70
N LEU A 169 13.93 -10.77 0.14
CA LEU A 169 14.09 -10.86 1.60
C LEU A 169 14.59 -12.24 2.06
N ASP A 170 14.79 -13.17 1.14
CA ASP A 170 15.25 -14.52 1.47
C ASP A 170 16.74 -14.51 1.85
N VAL A 171 17.01 -14.57 3.16
CA VAL A 171 18.38 -14.58 3.69
C VAL A 171 19.09 -15.91 3.38
N ALA A 172 18.35 -17.03 3.36
CA ALA A 172 18.93 -18.34 3.09
C ALA A 172 19.39 -18.44 1.62
N LYS A 173 18.62 -17.84 0.70
CA LYS A 173 18.94 -17.85 -0.73
C LYS A 173 19.95 -16.79 -1.15
N ASN A 174 19.85 -15.56 -0.63
CA ASN A 174 20.63 -14.42 -1.12
C ASN A 174 21.76 -13.98 -0.17
N GLY A 175 21.78 -14.47 1.08
CA GLY A 175 22.68 -14.01 2.12
C GLY A 175 22.25 -12.68 2.76
N ALA A 176 22.69 -12.46 4.00
CA ALA A 176 22.29 -11.29 4.80
C ALA A 176 22.67 -9.95 4.17
N ALA A 177 23.84 -9.87 3.51
CA ALA A 177 24.30 -8.65 2.85
C ALA A 177 23.37 -8.22 1.69
N SER A 178 22.94 -9.16 0.85
CA SER A 178 22.02 -8.87 -0.27
C SER A 178 20.64 -8.42 0.24
N VAL A 179 20.14 -9.06 1.30
CA VAL A 179 18.87 -8.67 1.93
C VAL A 179 18.97 -7.28 2.55
N ALA A 180 20.08 -6.96 3.22
CA ALA A 180 20.33 -5.63 3.77
C ALA A 180 20.36 -4.54 2.70
N VAL A 181 21.05 -4.79 1.57
CA VAL A 181 21.05 -3.85 0.42
C VAL A 181 19.65 -3.66 -0.13
N SER A 182 18.87 -4.72 -0.30
CA SER A 182 17.48 -4.64 -0.77
C SER A 182 16.60 -3.84 0.19
N ALA A 183 16.73 -4.07 1.49
CA ALA A 183 16.01 -3.33 2.53
C ALA A 183 16.38 -1.84 2.53
N LEU A 184 17.66 -1.51 2.37
CA LEU A 184 18.14 -0.13 2.28
C LEU A 184 17.62 0.57 1.02
N ALA A 185 17.64 -0.12 -0.13
CA ALA A 185 17.13 0.43 -1.39
C ALA A 185 15.62 0.74 -1.32
N ILE A 186 14.82 -0.20 -0.78
CA ILE A 186 13.38 0.00 -0.56
C ILE A 186 13.12 1.14 0.42
N THR A 187 13.91 1.22 1.50
CA THR A 187 13.82 2.31 2.48
C THR A 187 14.13 3.67 1.85
N ALA A 188 15.21 3.75 1.07
CA ALA A 188 15.58 4.97 0.35
C ALA A 188 14.49 5.40 -0.65
N LEU A 189 13.91 4.44 -1.38
CA LEU A 189 12.79 4.70 -2.28
C LEU A 189 11.57 5.24 -1.51
N PHE A 190 11.21 4.64 -0.37
CA PHE A 190 10.09 5.12 0.45
C PHE A 190 10.34 6.53 0.99
N ILE A 191 11.56 6.86 1.43
CA ILE A 191 11.94 8.21 1.86
C ILE A 191 11.81 9.19 0.68
N GLY A 192 12.31 8.83 -0.50
CA GLY A 192 12.19 9.65 -1.72
C GLY A 192 10.73 9.92 -2.10
N LEU A 193 9.87 8.90 -2.04
CA LEU A 193 8.43 9.05 -2.25
C LEU A 193 7.76 9.92 -1.17
N SER A 194 8.20 9.81 0.08
CA SER A 194 7.71 10.64 1.18
C SER A 194 8.06 12.11 0.97
N VAL A 195 9.30 12.39 0.56
CA VAL A 195 9.76 13.73 0.19
C VAL A 195 8.92 14.28 -0.96
N LEU A 196 8.73 13.49 -2.02
CA LEU A 196 7.92 13.87 -3.16
C LEU A 196 6.46 14.17 -2.74
N ALA A 197 5.88 13.35 -1.87
CA ALA A 197 4.52 13.55 -1.38
C ALA A 197 4.38 14.86 -0.58
N VAL A 198 5.35 15.22 0.26
CA VAL A 198 5.35 16.51 0.97
C VAL A 198 5.42 17.68 -0.01
N LEU A 199 6.30 17.59 -1.02
CA LEU A 199 6.46 18.64 -2.04
C LEU A 199 5.18 18.82 -2.88
N LEU A 200 4.56 17.71 -3.31
CA LEU A 200 3.31 17.73 -4.07
C LEU A 200 2.16 18.29 -3.23
N ASP A 201 2.05 17.90 -1.96
CA ASP A 201 1.04 18.41 -1.05
C ASP A 201 1.16 19.94 -0.89
N HIS A 202 2.37 20.46 -0.65
CA HIS A 202 2.62 21.91 -0.60
C HIS A 202 2.25 22.62 -1.90
N GLY A 203 2.61 22.04 -3.05
CA GLY A 203 2.25 22.57 -4.36
C GLY A 203 0.74 22.69 -4.54
N ILE A 204 0.00 21.62 -4.19
CA ILE A 204 -1.47 21.59 -4.24
C ILE A 204 -2.07 22.64 -3.28
N GLY A 205 -1.55 22.75 -2.06
CA GLY A 205 -1.97 23.75 -1.08
C GLY A 205 -1.83 25.17 -1.60
N ARG A 206 -0.69 25.51 -2.22
CA ARG A 206 -0.43 26.82 -2.82
C ARG A 206 -1.35 27.12 -3.99
N LEU A 207 -1.61 26.14 -4.85
CA LEU A 207 -2.52 26.30 -6.00
C LEU A 207 -3.96 26.55 -5.57
N ARG A 208 -4.42 25.86 -4.52
CA ARG A 208 -5.77 26.04 -3.96
C ARG A 208 -5.93 27.29 -3.11
N GLY A 209 -4.84 27.78 -2.50
CA GLY A 209 -4.82 28.97 -1.66
C GLY A 209 -4.68 30.30 -2.41
N LYS A 210 -4.36 30.30 -3.72
CA LYS A 210 -4.37 31.52 -4.54
C LYS A 210 -5.82 31.92 -4.84
N PRO A 211 -6.29 33.12 -4.44
CA PRO A 211 -7.55 33.65 -4.93
C PRO A 211 -7.47 33.77 -6.45
N ALA A 212 -8.50 33.32 -7.18
CA ALA A 212 -8.61 33.60 -8.60
C ALA A 212 -8.60 35.13 -8.78
N THR A 213 -7.52 35.68 -9.33
CA THR A 213 -7.46 37.08 -9.74
C THR A 213 -8.52 37.29 -10.81
N ARG A 214 -9.71 37.77 -10.41
CA ARG A 214 -10.70 38.30 -11.35
C ARG A 214 -10.07 39.54 -11.97
N ARG A 215 -9.70 39.43 -13.25
CA ARG A 215 -9.51 40.59 -14.13
C ARG A 215 -10.86 40.95 -14.74
#